data_AF-A0A0F5ZVX8-F1
#
_entry.id   AF-A0A0F5ZVX8-F1
#
_cell.length_a   1.000
_cell.length_b   1.000
_cell.length_c   1.000
_cell.angle_alpha   90.00
_cell.angle_beta   90.00
_cell.angle_gamma   90.00
#
_symmetry.space_group_name_H-M   'P 1'
#
loop_
_entity.id
_entity.type
_entity.pdbx_description
1 polymer ?
#
loop_
_entity_poly.entity_id
_entity_poly.type
_entity_poly.pdbx_seq_one_letter_code
_entity_poly.pdbx_strand_id
1 'polypeptide(L)'
;MKQAVYLFLFLMLPFGSSAAWFSGSDALTSAHQRLLEGNTAQSFEAMIEAWQQEKTDTEQRHLTELLSLAISEDCGRSLSTLSLPKWLQAVVIRRETVQTPNRVYYQFSIYGSSDSGVANVTFSEWPDTKLVVSNLTPDNANRFKLDIEGLSGAVHAGLYKLELTSTDGESWSSWVLVSQPEPIQKISWKDSRSWRIAPPTDLKSTCPRPFLSMNLYQTDVGQDAPIWSDEKDKNLPTSLPVIDVPNGQYWFSVALIERRWQGAILFEDVQRIARFIDLPDIDLRELSLKPNQE
;
A
#
# COMPACT_ATOMS: atom_id res chain seq x y z
N MET A 1 26.56 -17.60 -74.36
CA MET A 1 26.24 -18.30 -73.09
C MET A 1 26.59 -17.35 -71.95
N LYS A 2 25.59 -16.81 -71.25
CA LYS A 2 25.80 -15.86 -70.13
C LYS A 2 25.73 -16.64 -68.82
N GLN A 3 26.83 -16.72 -68.09
CA GLN A 3 26.88 -17.31 -66.76
C GLN A 3 26.36 -16.27 -65.74
N ALA A 4 25.25 -16.59 -65.08
CA ALA A 4 24.77 -15.84 -63.94
C ALA A 4 25.40 -16.42 -62.68
N VAL A 5 26.25 -15.62 -62.02
CA VAL A 5 26.80 -15.92 -60.70
C VAL A 5 25.75 -15.55 -59.66
N TYR A 6 25.17 -16.55 -59.00
CA TYR A 6 24.29 -16.34 -57.86
C TYR A 6 25.14 -16.18 -56.59
N LEU A 7 25.17 -14.97 -56.05
CA LEU A 7 25.75 -14.66 -54.75
C LEU A 7 24.77 -15.09 -53.65
N PHE A 8 25.06 -16.21 -52.98
CA PHE A 8 24.28 -16.68 -51.83
C PHE A 8 24.67 -15.84 -50.60
N LEU A 9 23.80 -14.90 -50.21
CA LEU A 9 23.95 -14.11 -49.00
C LEU A 9 23.49 -14.96 -47.81
N PHE A 10 24.42 -15.45 -46.99
CA PHE A 10 24.11 -16.12 -45.73
C PHE A 10 23.55 -15.09 -44.73
N LEU A 11 22.23 -15.13 -44.51
CA LEU A 11 21.55 -14.42 -43.43
C LEU A 11 21.96 -15.06 -42.09
N MET A 12 22.92 -14.44 -41.40
CA MET A 12 23.21 -14.71 -40.00
C MET A 12 22.01 -14.22 -39.18
N LEU A 13 21.07 -15.11 -38.88
CA LEU A 13 20.05 -14.86 -37.87
C LEU A 13 20.75 -14.77 -36.50
N PRO A 14 20.46 -13.75 -35.68
CA PRO A 14 20.98 -13.69 -34.33
C PRO A 14 20.30 -14.82 -33.53
N PHE A 15 21.05 -15.88 -33.25
CA PHE A 15 20.66 -16.82 -32.22
C PHE A 15 20.67 -16.07 -30.89
N GLY A 16 19.50 -15.70 -30.39
CA GLY A 16 19.34 -15.20 -29.03
C GLY A 16 19.86 -16.27 -28.07
N SER A 17 21.01 -16.01 -27.45
CA SER A 17 21.58 -16.89 -26.43
C SER A 17 20.71 -16.80 -25.19
N SER A 18 19.73 -17.70 -25.06
CA SER A 18 19.08 -17.95 -23.77
C SER A 18 20.10 -18.68 -22.90
N ALA A 19 20.72 -17.95 -21.97
CA ALA A 19 21.63 -18.56 -21.03
C ALA A 19 20.82 -19.44 -20.06
N ALA A 20 21.04 -20.75 -20.09
CA ALA A 20 20.40 -21.70 -19.19
C ALA A 20 21.03 -21.60 -17.78
N TRP A 21 20.80 -20.48 -17.10
CA TRP A 21 21.29 -20.22 -15.74
C TRP A 21 20.51 -20.99 -14.67
N PHE A 22 19.33 -21.50 -15.02
CA PHE A 22 18.44 -22.25 -14.12
C PHE A 22 18.31 -23.70 -14.58
N SER A 23 18.48 -24.64 -13.65
CA SER A 23 18.32 -26.08 -13.88
C SER A 23 17.01 -26.64 -13.30
N GLY A 24 16.29 -25.85 -12.50
CA GLY A 24 14.98 -26.19 -11.93
C GLY A 24 13.82 -25.84 -12.87
N SER A 25 12.68 -26.52 -12.69
CA SER A 25 11.44 -26.28 -13.45
C SER A 25 10.24 -25.97 -12.54
N ASP A 26 10.48 -25.78 -11.25
CA ASP A 26 9.46 -25.38 -10.29
C ASP A 26 9.05 -23.91 -10.47
N ALA A 27 7.89 -23.55 -9.89
CA ALA A 27 7.29 -22.24 -10.02
C ALA A 27 8.18 -21.12 -9.44
N LEU A 28 8.89 -21.38 -8.33
CA LEU A 28 9.80 -20.42 -7.74
C LEU A 28 11.00 -20.15 -8.66
N THR A 29 11.59 -21.18 -9.24
CA THR A 29 12.67 -21.04 -10.23
C THR A 29 12.19 -20.27 -11.46
N SER A 30 11.00 -20.58 -11.97
CA SER A 30 10.41 -19.86 -13.10
C SER A 30 10.18 -18.38 -12.81
N ALA A 31 9.72 -18.06 -11.59
CA ALA A 31 9.52 -16.69 -11.15
C ALA A 31 10.84 -15.89 -11.16
N HIS A 32 11.94 -16.47 -10.68
CA HIS A 32 13.27 -15.83 -10.73
C HIS A 32 13.73 -15.60 -12.16
N GLN A 33 13.64 -16.63 -13.01
CA GLN A 33 14.08 -16.54 -14.40
C GLN A 33 13.34 -15.43 -15.15
N ARG A 34 12.01 -15.41 -15.06
CA ARG A 34 11.17 -14.41 -15.74
C ARG A 34 11.49 -12.99 -15.28
N LEU A 35 11.78 -12.78 -13.99
CA LEU A 35 12.14 -11.46 -13.49
C LEU A 35 13.48 -10.99 -14.09
N LEU A 36 14.49 -11.87 -14.12
CA LEU A 36 15.80 -11.54 -14.71
C LEU A 36 15.72 -11.26 -16.22
N GLU A 37 14.74 -11.86 -16.91
CA GLU A 37 14.45 -11.62 -18.32
C GLU A 37 13.64 -10.33 -18.55
N GLY A 38 13.26 -9.60 -17.49
CA GLY A 38 12.43 -8.39 -17.56
C GLY A 38 10.94 -8.65 -17.76
N ASN A 39 10.49 -9.89 -17.54
CA ASN A 39 9.09 -10.32 -17.66
C ASN A 39 8.39 -10.27 -16.29
N THR A 40 8.29 -9.09 -15.68
CA THR A 40 7.79 -8.85 -14.32
C THR A 40 6.39 -9.43 -14.06
N ALA A 41 5.44 -9.23 -14.98
CA ALA A 41 4.09 -9.77 -14.85
C ALA A 41 4.07 -11.31 -14.83
N GLN A 42 4.83 -11.95 -15.71
CA GLN A 42 4.91 -13.41 -15.78
C GLN A 42 5.67 -13.97 -14.58
N SER A 43 6.65 -13.25 -14.05
CA SER A 43 7.31 -13.58 -12.78
C SER A 43 6.31 -13.59 -11.63
N PHE A 44 5.45 -12.56 -11.55
CA PHE A 44 4.40 -12.48 -10.53
C PHE A 44 3.36 -13.60 -10.64
N GLU A 45 2.95 -13.99 -11.84
CA GLU A 45 2.10 -15.17 -12.04
C GLU A 45 2.74 -16.46 -11.52
N ALA A 46 4.04 -16.67 -11.79
CA ALA A 46 4.78 -17.80 -11.27
C ALA A 46 4.97 -17.73 -9.74
N MET A 47 5.10 -16.53 -9.16
CA MET A 47 5.08 -16.34 -7.70
C MET A 47 3.75 -16.77 -7.10
N ILE A 48 2.61 -16.44 -7.72
CA ILE A 48 1.28 -16.88 -7.26
C ILE A 48 1.22 -18.41 -7.26
N GLU A 49 1.66 -19.06 -8.34
CA GLU A 49 1.70 -20.52 -8.43
C GLU A 49 2.57 -21.14 -7.33
N ALA A 50 3.76 -20.59 -7.09
CA ALA A 50 4.64 -21.03 -6.01
C ALA A 50 4.01 -20.84 -4.61
N TRP A 51 3.25 -19.76 -4.40
CA TRP A 51 2.53 -19.54 -3.14
C TRP A 51 1.42 -20.55 -2.89
N GLN A 52 0.84 -21.13 -3.96
CA GLN A 52 -0.20 -22.15 -3.87
C GLN A 52 0.34 -23.54 -3.53
N GLN A 53 1.65 -23.75 -3.68
CA GLN A 53 2.32 -25.00 -3.35
C GLN A 53 2.73 -25.05 -1.86
N GLU A 54 2.94 -26.26 -1.35
CA GLU A 54 3.61 -26.46 -0.06
C GLU A 54 5.04 -25.93 -0.16
N LYS A 55 5.46 -25.18 0.85
CA LYS A 55 6.72 -24.43 0.84
C LYS A 55 7.35 -24.45 2.22
N THR A 56 8.66 -24.50 2.23
CA THR A 56 9.50 -24.31 3.41
C THR A 56 9.59 -22.83 3.79
N ASP A 57 10.00 -22.54 5.03
CA ASP A 57 10.26 -21.17 5.49
C ASP A 57 11.28 -20.44 4.59
N THR A 58 12.24 -21.19 4.04
CA THR A 58 13.25 -20.66 3.11
C THR A 58 12.62 -20.21 1.80
N GLU A 59 11.76 -21.01 1.21
CA GLU A 59 11.06 -20.69 -0.04
C GLU A 59 10.09 -19.52 0.16
N GLN A 60 9.40 -19.48 1.31
CA GLN A 60 8.55 -18.33 1.67
C GLN A 60 9.34 -17.02 1.76
N ARG A 61 10.52 -17.05 2.38
CA ARG A 61 11.41 -15.88 2.45
C ARG A 61 11.88 -15.47 1.05
N HIS A 62 12.29 -16.43 0.21
CA HIS A 62 12.70 -16.13 -1.17
C HIS A 62 11.57 -15.53 -2.00
N LEU A 63 10.34 -16.03 -1.88
CA LEU A 63 9.18 -15.43 -2.55
C LEU A 63 8.93 -13.99 -2.10
N THR A 64 9.13 -13.71 -0.81
CA THR A 64 8.96 -12.35 -0.25
C THR A 64 10.05 -11.40 -0.78
N GLU A 65 11.29 -11.86 -0.83
CA GLU A 65 12.43 -11.10 -1.39
C GLU A 65 12.24 -10.85 -2.89
N LEU A 66 11.80 -11.87 -3.65
CA LEU A 66 11.54 -11.77 -5.08
C LEU A 66 10.41 -10.78 -5.38
N LEU A 67 9.32 -10.82 -4.60
CA LEU A 67 8.24 -9.84 -4.71
C LEU A 67 8.74 -8.42 -4.43
N SER A 68 9.58 -8.22 -3.41
CA SER A 68 10.17 -6.91 -3.09
C SER A 68 11.05 -6.38 -4.22
N LEU A 69 11.80 -7.26 -4.88
CA LEU A 69 12.60 -6.91 -6.06
C LEU A 69 11.71 -6.53 -7.24
N ALA A 70 10.69 -7.34 -7.54
CA ALA A 70 9.74 -7.06 -8.63
C ALA A 70 8.96 -5.75 -8.41
N ILE A 71 8.54 -5.45 -7.17
CA ILE A 71 7.95 -4.15 -6.81
C ILE A 71 8.94 -3.02 -7.10
N SER A 72 10.23 -3.21 -6.87
CA SER A 72 11.21 -2.13 -7.01
C SER A 72 11.48 -1.68 -8.45
N GLU A 73 11.17 -2.51 -9.46
CA GLU A 73 11.38 -2.19 -10.87
C GLU A 73 10.55 -0.98 -11.32
N ASP A 74 9.28 -0.92 -10.94
CA ASP A 74 8.35 0.14 -11.37
C ASP A 74 7.29 0.51 -10.31
N CYS A 75 7.64 0.32 -9.03
CA CYS A 75 6.72 0.43 -7.90
C CYS A 75 5.53 -0.55 -7.95
N GLY A 76 5.68 -1.67 -8.67
CA GLY A 76 4.73 -2.77 -8.76
C GLY A 76 3.58 -2.56 -9.76
N ARG A 77 3.70 -1.57 -10.64
CA ARG A 77 2.67 -1.25 -11.66
C ARG A 77 2.54 -2.36 -12.70
N SER A 78 3.63 -3.04 -13.05
CA SER A 78 3.67 -4.12 -14.04
C SER A 78 3.50 -5.51 -13.45
N LEU A 79 3.31 -5.66 -12.12
CA LEU A 79 3.14 -6.97 -11.50
C LEU A 79 1.95 -7.75 -12.03
N SER A 80 0.89 -7.08 -12.46
CA SER A 80 -0.26 -7.73 -13.10
C SER A 80 -0.72 -6.94 -14.30
N THR A 81 -1.05 -7.66 -15.37
CA THR A 81 -1.68 -7.12 -16.58
C THR A 81 -3.21 -7.02 -16.44
N LEU A 82 -3.78 -7.53 -15.34
CA LEU A 82 -5.20 -7.47 -15.07
C LEU A 82 -5.64 -6.02 -14.85
N SER A 83 -6.51 -5.54 -15.74
CA SER A 83 -7.14 -4.24 -15.63
C SER A 83 -8.43 -4.32 -14.81
N LEU A 84 -8.84 -3.17 -14.26
CA LEU A 84 -10.17 -3.05 -13.65
C LEU A 84 -11.24 -3.05 -14.74
N PRO A 85 -12.39 -3.70 -14.52
CA PRO A 85 -13.52 -3.64 -15.42
C PRO A 85 -14.10 -2.22 -15.45
N LYS A 86 -14.86 -1.88 -16.50
CA LYS A 86 -15.35 -0.51 -16.72
C LYS A 86 -16.18 0.05 -15.56
N TRP A 87 -16.89 -0.79 -14.82
CA TRP A 87 -17.70 -0.36 -13.68
C TRP A 87 -16.86 -0.03 -12.44
N LEU A 88 -15.62 -0.53 -12.34
CA LEU A 88 -14.75 -0.38 -11.17
C LEU A 88 -13.61 0.59 -11.49
N GLN A 89 -13.58 1.73 -10.82
CA GLN A 89 -12.64 2.82 -11.13
C GLN A 89 -11.34 2.70 -10.35
N ALA A 90 -11.43 2.28 -9.09
CA ALA A 90 -10.30 2.21 -8.18
C ALA A 90 -10.52 1.14 -7.12
N VAL A 91 -9.43 0.48 -6.75
CA VAL A 91 -9.35 -0.46 -5.63
C VAL A 91 -8.08 -0.16 -4.86
N VAL A 92 -8.22 0.01 -3.56
CA VAL A 92 -7.15 0.29 -2.62
C VAL A 92 -7.18 -0.73 -1.49
N ILE A 93 -6.02 -1.30 -1.21
CA ILE A 93 -5.77 -2.11 -0.02
C ILE A 93 -4.87 -1.31 0.89
N ARG A 94 -5.33 -1.03 2.10
CA ARG A 94 -4.61 -0.23 3.08
C ARG A 94 -4.30 -1.05 4.32
N ARG A 95 -3.04 -1.00 4.73
CA ARG A 95 -2.54 -1.59 5.96
C ARG A 95 -2.04 -0.47 6.85
N GLU A 96 -2.49 -0.46 8.09
CA GLU A 96 -2.23 0.65 8.96
C GLU A 96 -1.81 0.18 10.35
N THR A 97 -0.67 0.70 10.81
CA THR A 97 -0.22 0.56 12.19
C THR A 97 -0.55 1.86 12.91
N VAL A 98 -1.40 1.79 13.93
CA VAL A 98 -1.81 2.95 14.73
C VAL A 98 -1.17 2.87 16.11
N GLN A 99 -0.38 3.88 16.45
CA GLN A 99 0.17 4.08 17.77
C GLN A 99 -0.52 5.23 18.48
N THR A 100 -1.10 4.90 19.63
CA THR A 100 -1.64 5.84 20.61
C THR A 100 -0.75 5.83 21.86
N PRO A 101 -0.93 6.76 22.82
CA PRO A 101 -0.13 6.74 24.05
C PRO A 101 -0.25 5.43 24.84
N ASN A 102 -1.42 4.75 24.74
CA ASN A 102 -1.75 3.61 25.58
C ASN A 102 -1.61 2.26 24.86
N ARG A 103 -1.58 2.23 23.53
CA ARG A 103 -1.50 0.98 22.75
C ARG A 103 -1.04 1.20 21.32
N VAL A 104 -0.50 0.13 20.74
CA VAL A 104 -0.33 -0.05 19.29
C VAL A 104 -1.34 -1.08 18.83
N TYR A 105 -2.02 -0.82 17.71
CA TYR A 105 -2.94 -1.76 17.08
C TYR A 105 -2.88 -1.62 15.56
N TYR A 106 -3.45 -2.60 14.86
CA TYR A 106 -3.43 -2.64 13.41
C TYR A 106 -4.85 -2.46 12.85
N GLN A 107 -4.93 -1.83 11.68
CA GLN A 107 -6.14 -1.70 10.89
C GLN A 107 -5.85 -2.20 9.48
N PHE A 108 -6.86 -2.82 8.87
CA PHE A 108 -6.82 -3.25 7.48
C PHE A 108 -8.06 -2.76 6.79
N SER A 109 -7.90 -2.13 5.63
CA SER A 109 -9.03 -1.58 4.88
C SER A 109 -8.97 -1.95 3.42
N ILE A 110 -10.15 -2.19 2.84
CA ILE A 110 -10.34 -2.32 1.40
C ILE A 110 -11.37 -1.28 0.99
N TYR A 111 -10.99 -0.40 0.07
CA TYR A 111 -11.87 0.68 -0.36
C TYR A 111 -11.64 1.05 -1.82
N GLY A 112 -12.59 1.77 -2.40
CA GLY A 112 -12.52 2.10 -3.82
C GLY A 112 -13.75 2.84 -4.31
N SER A 113 -13.84 2.98 -5.63
CA SER A 113 -14.99 3.62 -6.27
C SER A 113 -15.47 2.86 -7.50
N SER A 114 -16.77 2.93 -7.74
CA SER A 114 -17.49 2.23 -8.80
C SER A 114 -18.58 3.13 -9.38
N ASP A 115 -18.76 3.10 -10.70
CA ASP A 115 -19.83 3.83 -11.39
C ASP A 115 -21.18 3.14 -11.21
N SER A 116 -21.22 1.82 -11.40
CA SER A 116 -22.43 1.02 -11.19
C SER A 116 -22.73 0.76 -9.72
N GLY A 117 -21.71 0.81 -8.86
CA GLY A 117 -21.79 0.39 -7.47
C GLY A 117 -21.26 -1.04 -7.26
N VAL A 118 -20.81 -1.33 -6.05
CA VAL A 118 -20.36 -2.65 -5.59
C VAL A 118 -21.41 -3.21 -4.63
N ALA A 119 -21.86 -4.44 -4.88
CA ALA A 119 -22.80 -5.16 -4.01
C ALA A 119 -22.08 -5.99 -2.95
N ASN A 120 -20.99 -6.66 -3.33
CA ASN A 120 -20.24 -7.53 -2.42
C ASN A 120 -18.74 -7.37 -2.59
N VAL A 121 -18.02 -7.41 -1.46
CA VAL A 121 -16.58 -7.56 -1.41
C VAL A 121 -16.23 -8.79 -0.58
N THR A 122 -15.38 -9.64 -1.13
CA THR A 122 -14.81 -10.78 -0.44
C THR A 122 -13.29 -10.72 -0.52
N PHE A 123 -12.62 -10.89 0.63
CA PHE A 123 -11.17 -11.00 0.73
C PHE A 123 -10.82 -12.26 1.51
N SER A 124 -10.15 -13.20 0.84
CA SER A 124 -9.87 -14.53 1.39
C SER A 124 -8.39 -14.84 1.31
N GLU A 125 -7.83 -15.42 2.37
CA GLU A 125 -6.48 -16.00 2.38
C GLU A 125 -6.53 -17.39 1.74
N TRP A 126 -5.57 -17.67 0.85
CA TRP A 126 -5.43 -18.97 0.22
C TRP A 126 -5.03 -20.04 1.27
N PRO A 127 -5.63 -21.25 1.23
CA PRO A 127 -6.57 -21.73 0.23
C PRO A 127 -8.02 -21.24 0.38
N ASP A 128 -8.61 -21.27 1.57
CA ASP A 128 -10.07 -21.09 1.72
C ASP A 128 -10.50 -20.28 2.97
N THR A 129 -9.61 -19.47 3.54
CA THR A 129 -9.91 -18.71 4.76
C THR A 129 -10.49 -17.35 4.42
N LYS A 130 -11.81 -17.17 4.54
CA LYS A 130 -12.45 -15.87 4.33
C LYS A 130 -12.13 -14.92 5.48
N LEU A 131 -11.44 -13.81 5.18
CA LEU A 131 -11.12 -12.77 6.17
C LEU A 131 -12.16 -11.66 6.19
N VAL A 132 -12.65 -11.27 5.01
CA VAL A 132 -13.69 -10.25 4.86
C VAL A 132 -14.76 -10.79 3.94
N VAL A 133 -16.01 -10.70 4.38
CA VAL A 133 -17.18 -10.87 3.54
C VAL A 133 -18.14 -9.76 3.93
N SER A 134 -18.42 -8.86 2.99
CA SER A 134 -19.34 -7.76 3.24
C SER A 134 -20.29 -7.57 2.07
N ASN A 135 -21.57 -7.40 2.41
CA ASN A 135 -22.59 -6.93 1.48
C ASN A 135 -22.78 -5.45 1.72
N LEU A 136 -22.58 -4.64 0.69
CA LEU A 136 -22.65 -3.19 0.78
C LEU A 136 -24.09 -2.71 0.61
N THR A 137 -24.43 -1.66 1.34
CA THR A 137 -25.70 -0.95 1.17
C THR A 137 -25.64 -0.03 -0.06
N PRO A 138 -26.79 0.34 -0.65
CA PRO A 138 -26.83 1.25 -1.79
C PRO A 138 -26.07 2.57 -1.55
N ASP A 139 -26.11 3.09 -0.32
CA ASP A 139 -25.49 4.36 0.05
C ASP A 139 -23.95 4.33 -0.09
N ASN A 140 -23.33 3.16 0.11
CA ASN A 140 -21.88 2.97 0.05
C ASN A 140 -21.43 2.20 -1.20
N ALA A 141 -22.36 1.83 -2.10
CA ALA A 141 -22.04 0.99 -3.25
C ALA A 141 -21.05 1.66 -4.20
N ASN A 142 -21.20 2.96 -4.47
CA ASN A 142 -20.35 3.69 -5.43
C ASN A 142 -19.00 4.13 -4.82
N ARG A 143 -18.93 4.24 -3.50
CA ARG A 143 -17.70 4.54 -2.75
C ARG A 143 -17.63 3.60 -1.56
N PHE A 144 -17.14 2.40 -1.82
CA PHE A 144 -17.11 1.37 -0.81
C PHE A 144 -15.87 1.54 0.07
N LYS A 145 -16.04 1.30 1.36
CA LYS A 145 -14.97 1.23 2.33
C LYS A 145 -15.31 0.15 3.35
N LEU A 146 -14.37 -0.75 3.56
CA LEU A 146 -14.45 -1.82 4.53
C LEU A 146 -13.24 -1.69 5.44
N ASP A 147 -13.49 -1.47 6.72
CA ASP A 147 -12.46 -1.34 7.73
C ASP A 147 -12.54 -2.53 8.69
N ILE A 148 -11.41 -3.18 8.91
CA ILE A 148 -11.20 -4.14 10.00
C ILE A 148 -10.29 -3.45 11.01
N GLU A 149 -10.88 -3.02 12.13
CA GLU A 149 -10.16 -2.27 13.15
C GLU A 149 -9.75 -3.13 14.34
N GLY A 150 -8.74 -2.65 15.08
CA GLY A 150 -8.38 -3.24 16.37
C GLY A 150 -7.74 -4.62 16.27
N LEU A 151 -7.12 -4.94 15.14
CA LEU A 151 -6.41 -6.20 14.96
C LEU A 151 -5.21 -6.25 15.92
N SER A 152 -5.01 -7.42 16.55
CA SER A 152 -3.89 -7.68 17.47
C SER A 152 -2.55 -7.80 16.75
N GLY A 153 -2.57 -8.07 15.45
CA GLY A 153 -1.41 -8.15 14.57
C GLY A 153 -1.75 -7.65 13.18
N ALA A 154 -0.72 -7.34 12.40
CA ALA A 154 -0.89 -7.00 10.99
C ALA A 154 -1.40 -8.22 10.20
N VAL A 155 -2.06 -7.96 9.06
CA VAL A 155 -2.38 -9.02 8.09
C VAL A 155 -1.08 -9.69 7.67
N HIS A 156 -1.05 -11.02 7.80
CA HIS A 156 0.17 -11.82 7.62
C HIS A 156 0.60 -11.80 6.15
N ALA A 157 1.89 -11.95 5.91
CA ALA A 157 2.39 -12.12 4.55
C ALA A 157 1.80 -13.39 3.92
N GLY A 158 1.29 -13.30 2.70
CA GLY A 158 0.63 -14.45 2.08
C GLY A 158 -0.06 -14.14 0.76
N LEU A 159 -0.69 -15.17 0.21
CA LEU A 159 -1.52 -15.10 -0.99
C LEU A 159 -2.99 -14.96 -0.60
N TYR A 160 -3.63 -13.95 -1.16
CA TYR A 160 -5.03 -13.62 -0.93
C TYR A 160 -5.76 -13.45 -2.25
N LYS A 161 -7.07 -13.69 -2.22
CA LYS A 161 -7.99 -13.44 -3.33
C LYS A 161 -8.93 -12.30 -2.96
N LEU A 162 -8.95 -11.26 -3.79
CA LEU A 162 -9.94 -10.21 -3.73
C LEU A 162 -11.01 -10.46 -4.79
N GLU A 163 -12.27 -10.46 -4.39
CA GLU A 163 -13.43 -10.64 -5.26
C GLU A 163 -14.42 -9.51 -5.00
N LEU A 164 -14.85 -8.86 -6.09
CA LEU A 164 -15.81 -7.76 -6.08
C LEU A 164 -16.95 -8.12 -7.03
N THR A 165 -18.19 -7.93 -6.58
CA THR A 165 -19.38 -8.10 -7.43
C THR A 165 -20.15 -6.78 -7.51
N SER A 166 -20.45 -6.32 -8.71
CA SER A 166 -21.24 -5.11 -8.95
C SER A 166 -22.71 -5.32 -8.56
N THR A 167 -23.45 -4.23 -8.40
CA THR A 167 -24.91 -4.27 -8.22
C THR A 167 -25.64 -4.85 -9.42
N ASP A 168 -25.02 -4.80 -10.59
CA ASP A 168 -25.55 -5.36 -11.85
C ASP A 168 -25.22 -6.86 -12.02
N GLY A 169 -24.48 -7.45 -11.06
CA GLY A 169 -24.12 -8.87 -11.04
C GLY A 169 -22.84 -9.23 -11.80
N GLU A 170 -22.06 -8.25 -12.26
CA GLU A 170 -20.74 -8.49 -12.85
C GLU A 170 -19.70 -8.76 -11.74
N SER A 171 -18.85 -9.76 -11.92
CA SER A 171 -17.80 -10.10 -10.94
C SER A 171 -16.41 -9.83 -11.49
N TRP A 172 -15.52 -9.36 -10.61
CA TRP A 172 -14.09 -9.22 -10.88
C TRP A 172 -13.29 -9.81 -9.72
N SER A 173 -12.19 -10.47 -10.03
CA SER A 173 -11.31 -11.07 -9.04
C SER A 173 -9.85 -10.88 -9.38
N SER A 174 -9.02 -10.68 -8.36
CA SER A 174 -7.56 -10.61 -8.51
C SER A 174 -6.87 -11.33 -7.36
N TRP A 175 -5.74 -11.97 -7.67
CA TRP A 175 -4.78 -12.41 -6.66
C TRP A 175 -4.03 -11.22 -6.07
N VAL A 176 -3.73 -11.32 -4.78
CA VAL A 176 -3.13 -10.27 -3.96
C VAL A 176 -2.03 -10.90 -3.12
N LEU A 177 -0.77 -10.57 -3.41
CA LEU A 177 0.35 -10.94 -2.55
C LEU A 177 0.56 -9.83 -1.53
N VAL A 178 0.26 -10.14 -0.26
CA VAL A 178 0.52 -9.23 0.86
C VAL A 178 1.92 -9.54 1.38
N SER A 179 2.80 -8.54 1.38
CA SER A 179 4.14 -8.67 1.95
C SER A 179 4.12 -8.59 3.48
N GLN A 180 5.19 -9.00 4.16
CA GLN A 180 5.30 -8.68 5.59
C GLN A 180 5.44 -7.15 5.75
N PRO A 181 4.73 -6.51 6.69
CA PRO A 181 4.98 -5.10 7.00
C PRO A 181 6.41 -4.91 7.51
N GLU A 182 7.02 -3.77 7.19
CA GLU A 182 8.34 -3.44 7.73
C GLU A 182 8.27 -3.32 9.26
N PRO A 183 9.20 -3.96 10.00
CA PRO A 183 9.19 -3.91 11.47
C PRO A 183 9.64 -2.54 12.02
N ILE A 184 10.13 -1.65 11.15
CA ILE A 184 10.70 -0.37 11.56
C ILE A 184 9.60 0.69 11.65
N GLN A 185 9.50 1.31 12.83
CA GLN A 185 8.67 2.48 13.02
C GLN A 185 9.34 3.73 12.39
N LYS A 186 8.73 4.28 11.35
CA LYS A 186 9.20 5.43 10.59
C LYS A 186 8.73 6.77 11.14
N ILE A 187 7.71 6.81 12.00
CA ILE A 187 7.19 8.05 12.57
C ILE A 187 6.91 7.89 14.07
N SER A 188 7.35 8.84 14.89
CA SER A 188 7.18 8.80 16.35
C SER A 188 7.03 10.20 16.96
N TRP A 189 6.35 10.32 18.10
CA TRP A 189 6.23 11.59 18.82
C TRP A 189 7.60 12.07 19.35
N LYS A 190 7.84 13.39 19.26
CA LYS A 190 8.95 14.07 19.92
C LYS A 190 8.47 14.83 21.15
N ASP A 191 7.35 15.54 21.04
CA ASP A 191 6.66 16.23 22.14
C ASP A 191 5.13 16.26 21.90
N SER A 192 4.40 17.21 22.48
CA SER A 192 2.96 17.35 22.33
C SER A 192 2.51 17.70 20.91
N ARG A 193 3.31 18.46 20.16
CA ARG A 193 2.96 19.00 18.85
C ARG A 193 3.99 18.70 17.78
N SER A 194 5.09 18.02 18.10
CA SER A 194 6.16 17.68 17.19
C SER A 194 6.45 16.18 17.14
N TRP A 195 6.93 15.72 16.00
CA TRP A 195 7.23 14.33 15.69
C TRP A 195 8.56 14.19 14.96
N ARG A 196 9.10 12.97 14.97
CA ARG A 196 10.27 12.58 14.18
C ARG A 196 9.82 11.67 13.04
N ILE A 197 10.45 11.85 11.89
CA ILE A 197 10.34 10.95 10.75
C ILE A 197 11.72 10.33 10.58
N ALA A 198 11.80 9.00 10.57
CA ALA A 198 13.03 8.28 10.32
C ALA A 198 13.51 8.61 8.90
N PRO A 199 14.83 8.75 8.69
CA PRO A 199 15.35 8.89 7.34
C PRO A 199 14.96 7.66 6.52
N PRO A 200 14.68 7.82 5.21
CA PRO A 200 14.39 6.68 4.35
C PRO A 200 15.58 5.72 4.37
N THR A 201 15.30 4.44 4.65
CA THR A 201 16.30 3.36 4.69
C THR A 201 16.76 2.96 3.29
N ASP A 202 15.95 3.24 2.27
CA ASP A 202 16.25 2.94 0.88
C ASP A 202 15.74 4.07 -0.04
N LEU A 203 16.60 4.57 -0.92
CA LEU A 203 16.26 5.59 -1.91
C LEU A 203 15.74 4.90 -3.18
N LYS A 204 14.73 4.04 -3.05
CA LYS A 204 14.08 3.42 -4.22
C LYS A 204 13.34 4.51 -5.00
N SER A 205 13.99 5.03 -6.04
CA SER A 205 13.55 6.21 -6.81
C SER A 205 12.29 5.97 -7.65
N THR A 206 11.88 4.70 -7.80
CA THR A 206 10.76 4.28 -8.66
C THR A 206 9.40 4.47 -8.00
N CYS A 207 9.33 4.42 -6.68
CA CYS A 207 8.10 4.68 -5.94
C CYS A 207 7.87 6.16 -5.65
N PRO A 208 6.61 6.61 -5.56
CA PRO A 208 6.28 7.92 -5.04
C PRO A 208 6.88 8.10 -3.66
N ARG A 209 7.30 9.33 -3.37
CA ARG A 209 7.76 9.65 -2.02
C ARG A 209 6.60 9.48 -1.02
N PRO A 210 6.90 9.05 0.21
CA PRO A 210 5.91 9.05 1.27
C PRO A 210 5.35 10.46 1.48
N PHE A 211 4.09 10.56 1.87
CA PHE A 211 3.45 11.83 2.22
C PHE A 211 2.85 11.75 3.64
N LEU A 212 2.68 12.92 4.25
CA LEU A 212 2.05 13.06 5.55
C LEU A 212 0.59 13.47 5.41
N SER A 213 -0.27 12.87 6.22
CA SER A 213 -1.64 13.33 6.47
C SER A 213 -1.77 13.68 7.95
N MET A 214 -2.12 14.93 8.25
CA MET A 214 -2.31 15.44 9.60
C MET A 214 -3.79 15.76 9.78
N ASN A 215 -4.41 15.22 10.81
CA ASN A 215 -5.84 15.37 11.06
C ASN A 215 -6.11 15.72 12.52
N LEU A 216 -6.98 16.69 12.75
CA LEU A 216 -7.45 17.10 14.06
C LEU A 216 -8.96 16.80 14.17
N TYR A 217 -9.35 16.12 15.24
CA TYR A 217 -10.74 15.76 15.52
C TYR A 217 -11.19 16.34 16.85
N GLN A 218 -12.45 16.77 16.93
CA GLN A 218 -13.07 17.22 18.17
C GLN A 218 -13.41 16.01 19.07
N THR A 219 -13.30 16.18 20.38
CA THR A 219 -13.45 15.09 21.38
C THR A 219 -14.90 14.76 21.73
N ASP A 220 -15.82 15.70 21.51
CA ASP A 220 -17.19 15.74 22.01
C ASP A 220 -18.25 15.37 20.97
N VAL A 221 -17.87 15.22 19.69
CA VAL A 221 -18.81 14.89 18.63
C VAL A 221 -18.34 13.63 17.93
N GLY A 222 -19.22 12.62 17.85
CA GLY A 222 -19.02 11.41 17.05
C GLY A 222 -18.98 11.69 15.55
N GLN A 223 -18.01 12.49 15.10
CA GLN A 223 -17.77 12.78 13.71
C GLN A 223 -16.62 11.92 13.19
N ASP A 224 -16.90 11.20 12.12
CA ASP A 224 -15.92 10.48 11.32
C ASP A 224 -14.96 11.43 10.57
N ALA A 225 -15.31 12.72 10.50
CA ALA A 225 -14.57 13.74 9.73
C ALA A 225 -13.71 14.63 10.64
N PRO A 226 -12.47 14.97 10.23
CA PRO A 226 -11.63 15.90 10.96
C PRO A 226 -12.15 17.34 10.81
N ILE A 227 -12.00 18.14 11.87
CA ILE A 227 -12.27 19.59 11.86
C ILE A 227 -11.16 20.38 11.15
N TRP A 228 -9.97 19.77 11.04
CA TRP A 228 -8.85 20.29 10.29
C TRP A 228 -8.03 19.13 9.73
N SER A 229 -7.66 19.22 8.47
CA SER A 229 -6.83 18.24 7.78
C SER A 229 -5.84 18.94 6.86
N ASP A 230 -4.60 18.44 6.80
CA ASP A 230 -3.61 18.90 5.84
C ASP A 230 -2.75 17.72 5.36
N GLU A 231 -2.46 17.72 4.06
CA GLU A 231 -1.62 16.70 3.41
C GLU A 231 -0.36 17.36 2.85
N LYS A 232 0.80 16.73 3.07
CA LYS A 232 2.10 17.24 2.64
C LYS A 232 2.93 16.13 2.00
N ASP A 233 3.26 16.29 0.73
CA ASP A 233 4.07 15.39 -0.08
C ASP A 233 5.55 15.83 -0.20
N LYS A 234 5.84 17.08 0.17
CA LYS A 234 7.17 17.71 0.12
C LYS A 234 7.48 18.38 1.44
N ASN A 235 8.76 18.38 1.81
CA ASN A 235 9.26 18.99 3.04
C ASN A 235 8.39 18.61 4.25
N LEU A 236 8.28 17.29 4.47
CA LEU A 236 7.37 16.71 5.46
C LEU A 236 7.52 17.45 6.80
N PRO A 237 6.48 18.16 7.27
CA PRO A 237 6.58 18.91 8.52
C PRO A 237 6.85 17.96 9.67
N THR A 238 7.50 18.48 10.70
CA THR A 238 7.81 17.74 11.95
C THR A 238 7.12 18.36 13.16
N SER A 239 6.19 19.28 12.93
CA SER A 239 5.40 19.96 13.96
C SER A 239 4.05 20.39 13.42
N LEU A 240 3.04 20.41 14.29
CA LEU A 240 1.72 20.92 14.00
C LEU A 240 1.83 22.42 13.67
N PRO A 241 1.35 22.87 12.49
CA PRO A 241 1.36 24.28 12.15
C PRO A 241 0.48 25.09 13.11
N VAL A 242 0.64 26.42 13.08
CA VAL A 242 -0.32 27.32 13.75
C VAL A 242 -1.64 27.21 13.00
N ILE A 243 -2.69 26.81 13.73
CA ILE A 243 -4.04 26.61 13.21
C ILE A 243 -5.02 27.39 14.07
N ASP A 244 -6.01 27.98 13.42
CA ASP A 244 -7.08 28.73 14.09
C ASP A 244 -8.24 27.78 14.40
N VAL A 245 -8.24 27.25 15.62
CA VAL A 245 -9.29 26.38 16.14
C VAL A 245 -9.69 26.86 17.53
N PRO A 246 -10.94 26.61 17.97
CA PRO A 246 -11.38 26.98 19.30
C PRO A 246 -10.47 26.44 20.41
N ASN A 247 -10.58 27.03 21.60
CA ASN A 247 -9.87 26.52 22.75
C ASN A 247 -10.51 25.19 23.19
N GLY A 248 -9.73 24.12 23.30
CA GLY A 248 -10.23 22.81 23.69
C GLY A 248 -9.20 21.69 23.57
N GLN A 249 -9.64 20.49 23.97
CA GLN A 249 -8.88 19.27 23.79
C GLN A 249 -9.29 18.58 22.49
N TYR A 250 -8.30 18.17 21.73
CA TYR A 250 -8.47 17.59 20.40
C TYR A 250 -7.74 16.26 20.29
N TRP A 251 -8.30 15.35 19.50
CA TRP A 251 -7.58 14.16 19.05
C TRP A 251 -6.77 14.51 17.80
N PHE A 252 -5.45 14.53 17.94
CA PHE A 252 -4.54 14.85 16.86
C PHE A 252 -3.88 13.59 16.33
N SER A 253 -3.87 13.45 15.00
CA SER A 253 -3.32 12.32 14.30
C SER A 253 -2.38 12.76 13.19
N VAL A 254 -1.23 12.09 13.09
CA VAL A 254 -0.27 12.23 12.00
C VAL A 254 0.00 10.86 11.40
N ALA A 255 -0.18 10.72 10.10
CA ALA A 255 0.07 9.49 9.35
C ALA A 255 1.13 9.71 8.29
N LEU A 256 2.14 8.83 8.27
CA LEU A 256 3.06 8.68 7.15
C LEU A 256 2.54 7.57 6.24
N ILE A 257 2.32 7.90 4.97
CA ILE A 257 1.66 7.03 4.00
C ILE A 257 2.62 6.75 2.85
N GLU A 258 2.87 5.47 2.61
CA GLU A 258 3.65 4.96 1.48
C GLU A 258 2.72 4.27 0.49
N ARG A 259 2.99 4.45 -0.80
CA ARG A 259 2.15 3.94 -1.89
C ARG A 259 2.95 3.08 -2.84
N ARG A 260 2.37 1.94 -3.22
CA ARG A 260 2.85 1.06 -4.28
C ARG A 260 1.67 0.43 -5.02
N TRP A 261 1.95 -0.26 -6.11
CA TRP A 261 0.94 -0.94 -6.89
C TRP A 261 1.16 -2.45 -6.90
N GLN A 262 0.11 -3.16 -7.28
CA GLN A 262 0.18 -4.54 -7.74
C GLN A 262 -0.75 -4.66 -8.96
N GLY A 263 -0.24 -4.25 -10.12
CA GLY A 263 -1.07 -3.99 -11.29
C GLY A 263 -2.01 -2.81 -11.03
N ALA A 264 -3.31 -3.05 -11.22
CA ALA A 264 -4.33 -2.01 -11.04
C ALA A 264 -4.75 -1.74 -9.58
N ILE A 265 -4.31 -2.57 -8.62
CA ILE A 265 -4.61 -2.38 -7.19
C ILE A 265 -3.58 -1.44 -6.57
N LEU A 266 -4.04 -0.38 -5.91
CA LEU A 266 -3.19 0.48 -5.09
C LEU A 266 -3.02 -0.13 -3.70
N PHE A 267 -1.80 -0.16 -3.21
CA PHE A 267 -1.48 -0.51 -1.84
C PHE A 267 -1.03 0.73 -1.07
N GLU A 268 -1.58 0.90 0.13
CA GLU A 268 -1.17 1.92 1.08
C GLU A 268 -0.63 1.27 2.34
N ASP A 269 0.62 1.59 2.67
CA ASP A 269 1.25 1.22 3.94
C ASP A 269 1.31 2.47 4.82
N VAL A 270 0.59 2.43 5.93
CA VAL A 270 0.36 3.60 6.78
C VAL A 270 0.91 3.37 8.17
N GLN A 271 1.71 4.32 8.65
CA GLN A 271 2.07 4.40 10.05
C GLN A 271 1.47 5.68 10.65
N ARG A 272 0.56 5.50 11.61
CA ARG A 272 -0.15 6.60 12.27
C ARG A 272 0.28 6.71 13.72
N ILE A 273 0.62 7.92 14.13
CA ILE A 273 0.70 8.30 15.54
C ILE A 273 -0.48 9.20 15.86
N ALA A 274 -1.12 8.98 17.01
CA ALA A 274 -2.25 9.79 17.44
C ALA A 274 -2.23 9.99 18.95
N ARG A 275 -2.73 11.13 19.43
CA ARG A 275 -2.83 11.47 20.86
C ARG A 275 -3.80 12.63 21.08
N PHE A 276 -4.20 12.83 22.32
CA PHE A 276 -4.83 14.07 22.72
C PHE A 276 -3.80 15.21 22.82
N ILE A 277 -4.23 16.40 22.41
CA ILE A 277 -3.51 17.68 22.55
C ILE A 277 -4.51 18.76 22.99
N ASP A 278 -4.01 19.79 23.68
CA ASP A 278 -4.81 20.95 24.06
C ASP A 278 -4.40 22.15 23.19
N LEU A 279 -5.39 22.89 22.67
CA LEU A 279 -5.19 24.08 21.85
C LEU A 279 -6.07 25.24 22.38
N PRO A 280 -5.68 26.51 22.21
CA PRO A 280 -4.32 26.95 21.96
C PRO A 280 -3.47 26.62 23.18
N ASP A 281 -2.32 26.03 22.93
CA ASP A 281 -1.31 25.78 23.93
C ASP A 281 -0.73 27.15 24.33
N ILE A 282 -1.14 27.67 25.49
CA ILE A 282 -0.60 28.92 26.01
C ILE A 282 0.86 28.64 26.39
N ASP A 283 1.81 29.00 25.54
CA ASP A 283 3.21 29.00 25.93
C ASP A 283 3.40 30.09 26.99
N LEU A 284 3.55 29.67 28.25
CA LEU A 284 3.81 30.56 29.38
C LEU A 284 5.06 31.43 29.16
N ARG A 285 5.95 31.07 28.22
CA ARG A 285 7.11 31.87 27.82
C ARG A 285 6.75 33.04 26.91
N GLU A 286 5.69 32.94 26.11
CA GLU A 286 5.20 34.07 25.31
C GLU A 286 4.45 35.10 26.17
N LEU A 287 3.85 34.65 27.29
CA LEU A 287 3.23 35.54 28.27
C LEU A 287 4.25 36.32 29.13
N SER A 288 5.49 35.83 29.27
CA SER A 288 6.53 36.51 30.07
C SER A 288 7.26 37.64 29.33
N LEU A 289 7.03 37.78 28.02
CA LEU A 289 7.68 38.78 27.16
C LEU A 289 6.90 40.08 26.98
N LYS A 290 5.81 40.31 27.71
CA LYS A 290 5.19 41.64 27.83
C LYS A 290 5.62 42.30 29.15
N PRO A 291 6.76 43.00 29.22
CA PRO A 291 6.96 43.95 30.30
C PRO A 291 5.98 45.11 30.09
N ASN A 292 5.35 45.52 31.20
CA ASN A 292 4.46 46.68 31.31
C ASN A 292 4.94 47.85 30.42
N GLN A 293 4.11 48.24 29.46
CA GLN A 293 4.10 49.62 28.98
C GLN A 293 2.96 50.32 29.71
N GLU A 294 3.30 50.95 30.84
CA GLU A 294 2.67 52.20 31.27
C GLU A 294 3.17 53.35 30.40
#